data_AF-A0A965TX33-F1
#
_entry.id   AF-A0A965TX33-F1
#
_cell.length_a   1.000
_cell.length_b   1.000
_cell.length_c   1.000
_cell.angle_alpha   90.00
_cell.angle_beta   90.00
_cell.angle_gamma   90.00
#
_symmetry.space_group_name_H-M   'P 1'
#
loop_
_entity.id
_entity.type
_entity.pdbx_description
1 polymer ?
#
loop_
_entity_poly.entity_id
_entity_poly.type
_entity_poly.pdbx_seq_one_letter_code
_entity_poly.pdbx_strand_id
1 'polypeptide(L)'
;MNTFEEFTELSGACLHNLNTLRQYNEEFRNIFKVPLKKFWINNLVGFDIVAFDEFLETPQNYSMRQIIEEKYGERAVYVILRLIGVPDECGNIN
;
A
#
# COMPACT_ATOMS: atom_id res chain seq x y z
N MET A 1 21.99 12.38 -22.46
CA MET A 1 20.85 11.75 -21.75
C MET A 1 21.06 12.06 -20.28
N ASN A 2 20.11 12.78 -19.69
CA ASN A 2 20.25 13.60 -18.48
C ASN A 2 20.27 12.78 -17.19
N THR A 3 21.45 12.64 -16.59
CA THR A 3 21.62 12.15 -15.22
C THR A 3 20.95 13.04 -14.16
N PHE A 4 20.61 14.29 -14.51
CA PHE A 4 19.99 15.24 -13.57
C PHE A 4 18.47 15.03 -13.45
N GLU A 5 17.79 14.65 -14.54
CA GLU A 5 16.34 14.41 -14.55
C GLU A 5 15.99 13.16 -13.72
N GLU A 6 16.75 12.07 -13.91
CA GLU A 6 16.61 10.82 -13.13
C GLU A 6 16.76 11.05 -11.61
N PHE A 7 17.66 11.96 -11.21
CA PHE A 7 17.92 12.21 -9.78
C PHE A 7 16.77 13.00 -9.11
N THR A 8 16.17 13.96 -9.82
CA THR A 8 14.98 14.68 -9.34
C THR A 8 13.77 13.77 -9.21
N GLU A 9 13.54 12.89 -10.18
CA GLU A 9 12.42 11.93 -10.18
C GLU A 9 12.56 10.91 -9.04
N LEU A 10 13.77 10.39 -8.79
CA LEU A 10 14.06 9.50 -7.66
C LEU A 10 13.80 10.18 -6.31
N SER A 11 14.15 11.47 -6.16
CA SER A 11 13.88 12.22 -4.93
C SER A 11 12.38 12.43 -4.68
N GLY A 12 11.61 12.68 -5.74
CA GLY A 12 10.17 12.90 -5.68
C GLY A 12 9.42 11.63 -5.27
N ALA A 13 9.76 10.49 -5.90
CA ALA A 13 9.19 9.19 -5.58
C ALA A 13 9.52 8.74 -4.15
N CYS A 14 10.78 8.91 -3.71
CA CYS A 14 11.17 8.58 -2.33
C CYS A 14 10.41 9.43 -1.30
N LEU A 15 10.27 10.73 -1.53
CA LEU A 15 9.54 11.63 -0.63
C LEU A 15 8.05 11.26 -0.57
N HIS A 16 7.45 10.93 -1.71
CA HIS A 16 6.07 10.46 -1.79
C HIS A 16 5.88 9.18 -0.95
N ASN A 17 6.74 8.17 -1.16
CA ASN A 17 6.66 6.89 -0.44
C ASN A 17 6.82 7.06 1.08
N LEU A 18 7.72 7.94 1.53
CA LEU A 18 7.90 8.24 2.95
C LEU A 18 6.67 8.92 3.57
N ASN A 19 6.01 9.82 2.83
CA ASN A 19 4.78 10.47 3.29
C ASN A 19 3.63 9.47 3.38
N THR A 20 3.47 8.60 2.37
CA THR A 20 2.46 7.53 2.38
C THR A 20 2.68 6.57 3.54
N LEU A 21 3.92 6.14 3.80
CA LEU A 21 4.28 5.32 4.96
C LEU A 21 3.85 6.01 6.26
N ARG A 22 4.21 7.29 6.46
CA ARG A 22 3.85 8.04 7.67
C ARG A 22 2.33 8.16 7.86
N GLN A 23 1.62 8.47 6.79
CA GLN A 23 0.19 8.73 6.81
C GLN A 23 -0.61 7.48 7.20
N TYR A 24 -0.28 6.32 6.65
CA TYR A 24 -1.08 5.10 6.80
C TYR A 24 -0.53 4.10 7.82
N ASN A 25 0.66 4.32 8.40
CA ASN A 25 1.29 3.35 9.31
C ASN A 25 0.46 3.03 10.55
N GLU A 26 -0.13 4.02 11.21
CA GLU A 26 -0.97 3.76 12.40
C GLU A 26 -2.26 3.04 12.02
N GLU A 27 -2.92 3.49 10.96
CA GLU A 27 -4.18 2.90 10.50
C GLU A 27 -3.98 1.44 10.05
N PHE A 28 -2.95 1.18 9.25
CA PHE A 28 -2.58 -0.17 8.84
C PHE A 28 -2.29 -1.07 10.05
N ARG A 29 -1.51 -0.57 11.03
CA ARG A 29 -1.21 -1.32 12.25
C ARG A 29 -2.47 -1.63 13.06
N ASN A 30 -3.41 -0.70 13.12
CA ASN A 30 -4.66 -0.89 13.85
C ASN A 30 -5.56 -1.95 13.19
N ILE A 31 -5.56 -2.02 11.86
CA ILE A 31 -6.36 -2.99 11.09
C ILE A 31 -5.71 -4.38 11.10
N PHE A 32 -4.47 -4.48 10.62
CA PHE A 32 -3.81 -5.77 10.38
C PHE A 32 -3.02 -6.29 11.58
N LYS A 33 -2.93 -5.50 12.66
CA LYS A 33 -2.19 -5.83 13.90
C LYS A 33 -0.70 -6.09 13.69
N VAL A 34 -0.16 -5.63 12.57
CA VAL A 34 1.26 -5.74 12.19
C VAL A 34 1.77 -4.38 11.70
N PRO A 35 3.05 -4.05 11.92
CA PRO A 35 3.61 -2.77 11.48
C PRO A 35 3.69 -2.70 9.95
N LEU A 36 3.28 -1.57 9.36
CA LEU A 36 3.34 -1.35 7.91
C LEU A 36 4.75 -1.50 7.35
N LYS A 37 5.76 -1.13 8.15
CA LYS A 37 7.19 -1.29 7.81
C LYS A 37 7.59 -2.73 7.48
N LYS A 38 6.82 -3.75 7.93
CA LYS A 38 7.06 -5.15 7.57
C LYS A 38 6.91 -5.39 6.06
N PHE A 39 6.06 -4.61 5.40
CA PHE A 39 5.74 -4.71 3.97
C PHE A 39 6.24 -3.50 3.20
N TRP A 40 7.32 -2.86 3.66
CA TRP A 40 7.87 -1.67 3.01
C TRP A 40 9.33 -1.93 2.63
N ILE A 41 9.59 -2.09 1.33
CA ILE A 41 10.92 -2.48 0.83
C ILE A 41 11.91 -1.34 1.12
N ASN A 42 12.86 -1.62 2.01
CA ASN A 42 13.97 -0.73 2.39
C ASN A 42 13.55 0.70 2.79
N ASN A 43 12.31 0.91 3.25
CA ASN A 43 11.72 2.23 3.56
C ASN A 43 11.72 3.24 2.38
N LEU A 44 11.97 2.80 1.15
CA LEU A 44 12.24 3.71 0.02
C LEU A 44 11.40 3.40 -1.22
N VAL A 45 11.17 2.12 -1.54
CA VAL A 45 10.68 1.71 -2.87
C VAL A 45 9.15 1.67 -2.95
N GLY A 46 8.47 1.37 -1.83
CA GLY A 46 7.02 1.35 -1.74
C GLY A 46 6.47 0.17 -0.95
N PHE A 47 5.16 -0.02 -1.02
CA PHE A 47 4.45 -1.14 -0.39
C PHE A 47 4.67 -2.44 -1.19
N ASP A 48 5.11 -3.48 -0.51
CA ASP A 48 5.29 -4.82 -1.07
C ASP A 48 3.96 -5.59 -1.03
N ILE A 49 3.21 -5.50 -2.12
CA ILE A 49 1.93 -6.19 -2.25
C ILE A 49 2.09 -7.72 -2.28
N VAL A 50 3.21 -8.25 -2.76
CA VAL A 50 3.45 -9.70 -2.83
C VAL A 50 3.69 -10.26 -1.43
N ALA A 51 4.57 -9.63 -0.65
CA ALA A 51 4.80 -10.01 0.74
C ALA A 51 3.54 -9.85 1.60
N PHE A 52 2.67 -8.89 1.25
CA PHE A 52 1.39 -8.72 1.92
C PHE A 52 0.38 -9.82 1.54
N ASP A 53 0.34 -10.26 0.28
CA ASP A 53 -0.48 -11.39 -0.16
C ASP A 53 -0.09 -12.69 0.56
N GLU A 54 1.20 -12.95 0.67
CA GLU A 54 1.74 -14.09 1.41
C GLU A 54 1.33 -14.05 2.88
N PHE A 55 1.30 -12.87 3.51
CA PHE A 55 0.82 -12.70 4.89
C PHE A 55 -0.67 -12.95 5.04
N LEU A 56 -1.49 -12.61 4.03
CA LEU A 56 -2.94 -12.83 4.07
C LEU A 56 -3.31 -14.31 3.86
N GLU A 57 -2.37 -15.10 3.32
CA GLU A 57 -2.57 -16.50 2.91
C GLU A 57 -3.77 -16.60 1.95
N THR A 58 -3.83 -15.71 0.96
CA THR A 58 -4.94 -15.62 0.01
C THR A 58 -5.14 -16.96 -0.71
N PRO A 59 -6.31 -17.62 -0.59
CA PRO A 59 -6.56 -18.88 -1.29
C PRO A 59 -6.56 -18.68 -2.81
N GLN A 60 -6.14 -19.70 -3.54
CA GLN A 60 -5.90 -19.66 -4.99
C GLN A 60 -7.12 -19.27 -5.87
N ASN A 61 -8.33 -19.26 -5.30
CA ASN A 61 -9.58 -18.92 -5.97
C ASN A 61 -10.19 -17.58 -5.49
N TYR A 62 -9.51 -16.86 -4.61
CA TYR A 62 -9.98 -15.59 -4.06
C TYR A 62 -9.04 -14.47 -4.49
N SER A 63 -9.60 -13.29 -4.73
CA SER A 63 -8.78 -12.09 -4.84
C SER A 63 -8.38 -11.60 -3.45
N MET A 64 -7.19 -11.02 -3.35
CA MET A 64 -6.73 -10.36 -2.13
C MET A 64 -7.76 -9.33 -1.62
N ARG A 65 -8.39 -8.56 -2.53
CA ARG A 65 -9.43 -7.59 -2.19
C ARG A 65 -10.59 -8.23 -1.42
N GLN A 66 -11.12 -9.35 -1.92
CA GLN A 66 -12.23 -10.06 -1.27
C GLN A 66 -11.84 -10.53 0.13
N ILE A 67 -10.63 -11.08 0.29
CA ILE A 67 -10.13 -11.52 1.60
C ILE A 67 -9.98 -10.35 2.57
N ILE A 68 -9.44 -9.22 2.11
CA ILE A 68 -9.29 -8.03 2.94
C ILE A 68 -10.65 -7.50 3.37
N GLU A 69 -11.59 -7.39 2.43
CA GLU A 69 -12.93 -6.89 2.67
C GLU A 69 -13.68 -7.77 3.67
N GLU A 70 -13.63 -9.08 3.50
CA GLU A 70 -14.30 -10.05 4.37
C GLU A 70 -13.68 -10.11 5.77
N LYS A 71 -12.35 -10.11 5.89
CA LYS A 71 -11.66 -10.25 7.19
C LYS A 71 -11.52 -8.93 7.97
N TYR A 72 -11.35 -7.82 7.27
CA TYR A 72 -10.93 -6.54 7.87
C TYR A 72 -11.85 -5.36 7.50
N GLY A 73 -12.81 -5.56 6.59
CA GLY A 73 -13.78 -4.56 6.18
C GLY A 73 -13.31 -3.66 5.02
N GLU A 74 -14.26 -2.92 4.46
CA GLU A 74 -14.06 -2.02 3.32
C GLU A 74 -12.96 -0.96 3.56
N ARG A 75 -12.83 -0.48 4.80
CA ARG A 75 -11.79 0.48 5.16
C ARG A 75 -10.38 -0.09 4.99
N ALA A 76 -10.21 -1.39 5.23
CA ALA A 76 -8.92 -2.06 5.01
C ALA A 76 -8.58 -2.13 3.52
N VAL A 77 -9.57 -2.41 2.67
CA VAL A 77 -9.41 -2.37 1.20
C VAL A 77 -8.96 -0.98 0.76
N TYR A 78 -9.64 0.06 1.26
CA TYR A 78 -9.27 1.45 0.97
C TYR A 78 -7.81 1.73 1.32
N VAL A 79 -7.36 1.37 2.53
CA VAL A 79 -5.96 1.59 2.94
C VAL A 79 -4.99 0.92 1.98
N ILE A 80 -5.21 -0.35 1.62
CA ILE A 80 -4.30 -1.07 0.70
C ILE A 80 -4.26 -0.41 -0.70
N LEU A 81 -5.41 0.00 -1.24
CA LEU A 81 -5.46 0.69 -2.54
C LEU A 81 -4.65 1.99 -2.55
N ARG A 82 -4.70 2.76 -1.45
CA ARG A 82 -3.89 3.97 -1.28
C ARG A 82 -2.40 3.68 -1.16
N LEU A 83 -2.03 2.56 -0.54
CA LEU A 83 -0.63 2.15 -0.39
C LEU A 83 0.00 1.71 -1.71
N ILE A 84 -0.77 1.13 -2.64
CA ILE A 84 -0.29 0.74 -3.98
C ILE A 84 -0.47 1.82 -5.05
N GLY A 85 -0.98 2.99 -4.68
CA GLY A 85 -1.13 4.13 -5.59
C GLY A 85 -2.25 3.98 -6.63
N VAL A 86 -3.26 3.13 -6.36
CA VAL A 86 -4.44 3.04 -7.24
C VAL A 86 -5.32 4.27 -6.98
N PRO A 87 -5.58 5.12 -8.00
CA PRO A 87 -6.46 6.28 -7.85
C PRO A 87 -7.91 5.82 -7.56
N ASP A 88 -8.66 6.66 -6.85
CA ASP A 88 -10.07 6.41 -6.50
C ASP A 88 -10.97 6.47 -7.77
N GLU A 89 -10.82 5.53 -8.71
CA GLU A 89 -11.69 5.45 -9.90
C GLU A 89 -13.06 4.81 -9.62
N CYS A 90 -13.43 4.68 -8.34
CA CYS A 90 -14.78 4.31 -7.92
C CYS A 90 -15.29 5.26 -6.84
N GLY A 91 -15.18 6.57 -7.09
CA GLY A 91 -15.91 7.61 -6.38
C GLY A 91 -17.20 7.98 -7.10
N ASN A 92 -18.29 7.26 -6.80
CA ASN A 92 -19.64 7.83 -6.89
C ASN A 92 -20.52 7.15 -5.83
N ILE A 93 -20.38 7.64 -4.60
CA ILE A 93 -21.41 7.57 -3.57
C ILE A 93 -21.56 9.00 -3.04
N ASN A 94 -22.46 9.74 -3.69
CA ASN A 94 -23.26 10.78 -3.04
C ASN A 94 -24.41 10.10 -2.30
#